data_AF-A0A2D6M755-F1
#
_entry.id   AF-A0A2D6M755-F1
#
_cell.length_a   1.000
_cell.length_b   1.000
_cell.length_c   1.000
_cell.angle_alpha   90.00
_cell.angle_beta   90.00
_cell.angle_gamma   90.00
#
_symmetry.space_group_name_H-M   'P 1'
#
loop_
_entity.id
_entity.type
_entity.pdbx_description
1 polymer ?
#
loop_
_entity_poly.entity_id
_entity_poly.type
_entity_poly.pdbx_seq_one_letter_code
_entity_poly.pdbx_strand_id
1 'polypeptide(L)' 'MSKIVSCKIGPYPKSLMDFEMPKVTATFDNGECKVLFSFYPDEISFSSEEFIGLTALEAWSLHHKKDVAYLRS' A
#
# COMPACT_ATOMS: atom_id res chain seq x y z
N MET A 1 -10.85 1.37 -16.08
CA MET A 1 -9.81 0.95 -15.13
C MET A 1 -10.51 0.51 -13.87
N SER A 2 -10.24 -0.70 -13.38
CA SER A 2 -10.85 -1.19 -12.16
C SER A 2 -10.38 -0.35 -10.97
N LYS A 3 -11.32 -0.02 -10.08
CA LYS A 3 -11.09 0.75 -8.87
C LYS A 3 -10.97 -0.20 -7.68
N ILE A 4 -10.19 0.22 -6.70
CA ILE A 4 -10.00 -0.51 -5.45
C ILE A 4 -11.26 -0.32 -4.60
N VAL A 5 -11.88 -1.43 -4.21
CA VAL A 5 -13.07 -1.47 -3.34
C VAL A 5 -12.73 -1.88 -1.92
N SER A 6 -11.60 -2.55 -1.72
CA SER A 6 -11.08 -2.92 -0.41
C SER A 6 -9.57 -3.03 -0.45
N CYS A 7 -8.90 -2.72 0.65
CA CYS A 7 -7.46 -2.78 0.76
C CYS A 7 -7.07 -3.40 2.11
N LYS A 8 -6.09 -4.29 2.09
CA LYS A 8 -5.50 -4.93 3.26
C LYS A 8 -4.01 -4.62 3.30
N ILE A 9 -3.55 -4.09 4.42
CA ILE A 9 -2.15 -3.73 4.64
C ILE A 9 -1.55 -4.67 5.68
N GLY A 10 -0.43 -5.29 5.33
CA GLY A 10 0.32 -6.18 6.21
C GLY A 10 0.63 -7.55 5.58
N PRO A 11 1.07 -8.53 6.37
CA PRO A 11 1.36 -8.43 7.82
C PRO A 11 2.47 -7.40 8.11
N TYR A 12 2.42 -6.79 9.30
CA TYR A 12 3.50 -5.94 9.79
C TYR A 12 4.53 -6.78 10.52
N PRO A 13 5.83 -6.44 10.43
CA PRO A 13 6.87 -7.15 11.14
C PRO A 13 6.64 -7.04 12.64
N LYS A 14 6.58 -8.18 13.33
CA LYS A 14 6.31 -8.22 14.78
C LYS A 14 7.58 -8.11 15.62
N SER A 15 8.75 -8.30 15.02
CA SER A 15 10.03 -8.30 15.71
C SER A 15 11.15 -7.88 14.75
N LEU A 16 12.30 -7.45 15.27
CA LEU A 16 13.43 -6.97 14.46
C LEU A 16 14.04 -8.06 13.56
N MET A 17 13.82 -9.33 13.89
CA MET A 17 14.22 -10.50 13.08
C MET A 17 13.16 -10.91 12.05
N ASP A 18 12.01 -10.24 12.06
CA ASP A 18 10.91 -10.44 11.11
C ASP A 18 11.17 -9.50 9.92
N PHE A 19 11.83 -10.01 8.88
CA PHE A 19 12.16 -9.24 7.68
C PHE A 19 10.96 -9.07 6.72
N GLU A 20 9.74 -9.40 7.17
CA GLU A 20 8.54 -9.24 6.34
C GLU A 20 8.12 -7.77 6.29
N MET A 21 8.31 -7.15 5.13
CA MET A 21 7.78 -5.81 4.90
C MET A 21 6.27 -5.88 4.66
N PRO A 22 5.49 -4.95 5.23
CA PRO A 22 4.07 -4.87 4.99
C PRO A 22 3.80 -4.64 3.51
N LYS A 23 2.80 -5.36 3.02
CA LYS A 23 2.36 -5.32 1.63
C LYS A 23 0.97 -4.72 1.57
N VAL A 24 0.73 -3.92 0.55
CA VAL A 24 -0.60 -3.38 0.24
C VAL A 24 -1.26 -4.33 -0.75
N THR A 25 -2.28 -5.04 -0.31
CA THR A 25 -3.10 -5.92 -1.15
C THR A 25 -4.44 -5.25 -1.41
N ALA A 26 -4.76 -5.04 -2.68
CA ALA A 26 -6.00 -4.39 -3.08
C ALA A 26 -6.94 -5.36 -3.79
N THR A 27 -8.21 -5.29 -3.42
CA THR A 27 -9.33 -5.92 -4.11
C THR A 27 -10.01 -4.88 -4.99
N PHE A 28 -10.17 -5.21 -6.26
CA PHE A 28 -10.76 -4.37 -7.29
C PHE A 28 -12.25 -4.68 -7.49
N ASP A 29 -13.01 -3.75 -8.05
CA ASP A 29 -14.46 -3.90 -8.29
C ASP A 29 -14.81 -5.06 -9.24
N ASN A 30 -13.85 -5.48 -10.07
CA ASN A 30 -13.97 -6.62 -10.97
C ASN A 30 -13.71 -7.98 -10.27
N GLY A 31 -13.49 -7.99 -8.95
CA GLY A 31 -13.17 -9.19 -8.16
C GLY A 31 -11.69 -9.60 -8.21
N GLU A 32 -10.84 -8.84 -8.91
CA GLU A 32 -9.40 -9.10 -8.93
C GLU A 32 -8.77 -8.70 -7.59
N CYS A 33 -7.93 -9.58 -7.04
CA CYS A 33 -7.14 -9.30 -5.86
C CYS A 33 -5.66 -9.37 -6.24
N LYS A 34 -4.90 -8.29 -6.01
CA LYS A 34 -3.46 -8.27 -6.26
C LYS A 34 -2.70 -7.45 -5.23
N VAL A 35 -1.45 -7.83 -5.03
CA VAL A 35 -0.48 -7.05 -4.27
C VAL A 35 -0.03 -5.88 -5.13
N LEU A 36 -0.15 -4.66 -4.60
CA LEU A 36 0.27 -3.44 -5.29
C LEU A 36 1.77 -3.21 -5.10
N PHE A 37 2.21 -3.12 -3.85
CA PHE A 37 3.61 -2.86 -3.47
C PHE A 37 3.85 -3.22 -2.00
N SER A 38 5.12 -3.35 -1.63
CA SER A 38 5.60 -3.35 -0.24
C SER A 38 6.20 -2.00 0.10
N PHE A 39 6.21 -1.66 1.38
CA PHE A 39 6.78 -0.40 1.88
C PHE A 39 7.46 -0.61 3.23
N TYR A 40 8.32 0.33 3.62
CA TYR A 40 8.95 0.34 4.94
C TYR A 40 8.04 1.05 5.96
N PRO A 41 7.52 0.36 7.00
CA PRO A 41 6.56 0.95 7.93
C PRO A 41 7.17 2.02 8.85
N ASP A 42 8.50 2.01 8.99
CA ASP A 42 9.25 3.04 9.73
C ASP A 42 9.37 4.35 8.94
N GLU A 43 9.35 4.28 7.61
CA GLU A 43 9.47 5.44 6.72
C GLU A 43 8.10 6.04 6.39
N ILE A 44 7.18 5.19 5.94
CA ILE A 44 5.87 5.62 5.45
C ILE A 44 4.76 4.70 5.94
N SER A 45 3.59 5.29 6.20
CA SER A 45 2.40 4.58 6.65
C SER A 45 1.20 4.90 5.75
N PHE A 46 0.30 3.93 5.61
CA PHE A 46 -0.90 4.05 4.80
C PHE A 46 -2.14 3.59 5.56
N SER A 47 -3.28 4.22 5.28
CA SER A 47 -4.60 3.69 5.64
C SER A 47 -5.24 3.00 4.43
N SER A 48 -6.02 1.94 4.67
CA SER A 48 -6.81 1.27 3.64
C SER A 48 -7.77 2.22 2.92
N GLU A 49 -8.29 3.22 3.64
CA GLU A 49 -9.24 4.22 3.13
C GLU A 49 -8.60 5.12 2.06
N GLU A 50 -7.29 5.38 2.13
CA GLU A 50 -6.59 6.20 1.13
C GLU A 50 -6.55 5.53 -0.25
N PHE A 51 -6.78 4.22 -0.32
CA PHE A 51 -6.79 3.46 -1.56
C PHE A 51 -8.18 3.26 -2.15
N ILE A 52 -9.25 3.43 -1.35
CA ILE A 52 -10.61 3.15 -1.82
C ILE A 52 -10.99 4.14 -2.92
N GLY A 53 -11.49 3.62 -4.04
CA GLY A 53 -11.86 4.42 -5.21
C GLY A 53 -10.70 4.78 -6.14
N LEU A 54 -9.45 4.51 -5.74
CA LEU A 54 -8.27 4.68 -6.60
C LEU A 54 -8.09 3.50 -7.55
N THR A 55 -7.40 3.74 -8.65
CA THR A 55 -6.86 2.69 -9.53
C THR A 55 -5.50 2.21 -9.02
N ALA A 56 -5.01 1.09 -9.56
CA ALA A 56 -3.67 0.59 -9.24
C ALA A 56 -2.58 1.65 -9.52
N LEU A 57 -2.71 2.39 -10.63
CA LEU A 57 -1.75 3.43 -11.00
C LEU A 57 -1.76 4.60 -10.01
N GLU A 58 -2.95 5.04 -9.59
CA GLU A 58 -3.10 6.11 -8.59
C GLU A 58 -2.55 5.69 -7.22
N ALA A 59 -2.77 4.43 -6.82
CA ALA A 59 -2.17 3.87 -5.61
C ALA A 59 -0.63 3.87 -5.66
N TRP A 60 -0.05 3.55 -6.82
CA TRP A 60 1.40 3.65 -7.05
C TRP A 60 1.90 5.11 -7.01
N SER A 61 1.16 6.05 -7.59
CA SER A 61 1.47 7.48 -7.48
C SER A 61 1.41 7.99 -6.04
N LEU A 62 0.44 7.52 -5.25
CA LEU A 62 0.33 7.83 -3.82
C LEU A 62 1.55 7.33 -3.05
N HIS A 63 1.96 6.09 -3.31
CA HIS A 63 3.16 5.50 -2.72
C HIS A 63 4.39 6.34 -3.02
N HIS A 64 4.67 6.60 -4.30
CA HIS A 64 5.80 7.40 -4.73
C HIS A 64 5.79 8.81 -4.11
N LYS A 65 4.61 9.43 -3.99
CA LYS A 65 4.48 10.75 -3.37
C LYS A 65 4.87 10.73 -1.90
N LYS A 66 4.46 9.69 -1.13
CA LYS A 66 4.82 9.56 0.28
C LYS A 66 6.30 9.24 0.46
N ASP A 67 6.84 8.35 -0.37
CA ASP A 67 8.26 7.97 -0.37
C ASP A 67 9.16 9.19 -0.60
N VAL A 68 8.89 9.97 -1.64
CA VAL A 68 9.61 11.22 -1.93
C VAL A 68 9.44 12.26 -0.84
N ALA A 69 8.26 12.33 -0.19
CA ALA A 69 8.04 13.26 0.92
C ALA A 69 8.88 12.89 2.16
N TYR A 70 9.03 11.60 2.44
CA TYR A 70 9.90 11.11 3.52
C TYR A 70 11.38 11.44 3.23
N LEU A 71 11.87 11.15 2.02
CA LEU A 71 13.26 11.42 1.61
C LEU A 71 13.64 12.91 1.59
N ARG A 72 12.66 13.81 1.56
CA ARG A 72 12.86 15.26 1.54
C ARG A 72 12.64 15.93 2.90
N SER A 73 12.28 15.18 3.94
CA SER A 73 12.03 15.70 5.29
C SER A 73 13.29 15.72 6.15
#